data_AF-A0A520I5F2-F1
#
_entry.id   AF-A0A520I5F2-F1
#
_cell.length_a   1.000
_cell.length_b   1.000
_cell.length_c   1.000
_cell.angle_alpha   90.00
_cell.angle_beta   90.00
_cell.angle_gamma   90.00
#
_symmetry.space_group_name_H-M   'P 1'
#
loop_
_entity.id
_entity.type
_entity.pdbx_description
1 polymer ?
#
loop_
_entity_poly.entity_id
_entity_poly.type
_entity_poly.pdbx_seq_one_letter_code
_entity_poly.pdbx_strand_id
1 'polypeptide(L)'
;MTKPSMKSLWLAAGLLLGSTVAFGQDNLVNSLKDNQSENSAGTFKFTPVINAEATSVKNQKSSGTCWSYSTNSFLESEMIRMGKKPVDLADLFTARNAYIEKGINYVRMHGALTLGDGGACHDVTNMFAKYGALPQEVYT
;
A
#
# COMPACT_ATOMS: atom_id res chain seq x y z
N MET A 1 12.04 37.22 29.94
CA MET A 1 11.22 36.05 29.54
C MET A 1 9.81 36.51 29.25
N THR A 2 9.45 36.68 27.98
CA THR A 2 8.10 37.13 27.56
C THR A 2 7.13 35.96 27.63
N LYS A 3 6.06 36.08 28.43
CA LYS A 3 5.01 35.05 28.53
C LYS A 3 4.34 34.87 27.16
N PRO A 4 4.18 33.63 26.67
CA PRO A 4 3.51 33.39 25.40
C PRO A 4 2.06 33.86 25.49
N SER A 5 1.56 34.46 24.41
CA SER A 5 0.18 34.94 24.30
C SER A 5 -0.79 33.76 24.38
N MET A 6 -1.93 33.94 25.05
CA MET A 6 -2.97 32.92 25.16
C MET A 6 -3.45 32.44 23.79
N LYS A 7 -3.46 33.32 22.78
CA LYS A 7 -3.79 32.97 21.39
C LYS A 7 -2.79 32.02 20.75
N SER A 8 -1.49 32.21 21.00
CA SER A 8 -0.43 31.30 20.54
C SER A 8 -0.49 29.93 21.23
N LEU A 9 -0.94 29.89 22.49
CA LEU A 9 -1.19 28.63 23.21
C LEU A 9 -2.38 27.86 22.62
N TRP A 10 -3.49 28.56 22.31
CA TRP A 10 -4.65 27.94 21.64
C TRP A 10 -4.33 27.45 20.23
N LEU A 11 -3.53 28.20 19.46
CA LEU A 11 -3.10 27.77 18.12
C LEU A 11 -2.20 26.53 18.19
N ALA A 12 -1.25 26.50 19.12
CA ALA A 12 -0.37 25.36 19.31
C ALA A 12 -1.13 24.12 19.79
N ALA A 13 -2.09 24.28 20.70
CA ALA A 13 -2.97 23.20 21.15
C ALA A 13 -3.86 22.66 20.01
N GLY A 14 -4.38 23.55 19.15
CA GLY A 14 -5.15 23.16 17.96
C GLY A 14 -4.32 22.38 16.93
N LEU A 15 -3.06 22.77 16.71
CA LEU A 15 -2.14 22.04 15.83
C LEU A 15 -1.79 20.64 16.38
N LEU A 16 -1.61 20.52 17.71
CA LEU A 16 -1.30 19.25 18.37
C LEU A 16 -2.49 18.27 18.38
N LEU A 17 -3.72 18.77 18.35
CA LEU A 17 -4.92 17.93 18.28
C LEU A 17 -5.22 17.41 16.86
N GLY A 18 -4.68 18.05 15.82
CA GLY A 18 -4.89 17.65 14.42
C GLY A 18 -4.02 16.49 13.93
N SER A 19 -3.02 16.05 14.70
CA SER A 19 -2.02 15.07 14.24
C SER A 19 -2.37 13.59 14.49
N THR A 20 -3.57 13.26 14.98
CA THR A 20 -3.93 11.89 15.39
C THR A 20 -4.52 10.99 14.30
N VAL A 21 -4.62 11.46 13.04
CA VAL A 21 -5.29 10.71 11.95
C VAL A 21 -4.44 9.65 11.23
N ALA A 22 -3.24 9.31 11.73
CA ALA A 22 -2.29 8.45 11.00
C ALA A 22 -2.51 6.91 11.14
N PHE A 23 -3.51 6.42 11.90
CA PHE A 23 -3.63 4.98 12.25
C PHE A 23 -4.86 4.26 11.68
N GLY A 24 -5.47 4.76 10.60
CA GLY A 24 -6.76 4.26 10.10
C GLY A 24 -6.80 2.77 9.69
N GLN A 25 -5.73 2.25 9.07
CA GLN A 25 -5.73 0.88 8.51
C GLN A 25 -5.54 -0.21 9.55
N ASP A 26 -4.57 -0.06 10.46
CA ASP A 26 -4.29 -1.08 11.48
C ASP A 26 -5.47 -1.21 12.46
N ASN A 27 -6.17 -0.11 12.73
CA ASN A 27 -7.37 -0.11 13.57
C ASN A 27 -8.51 -0.95 12.97
N LEU A 28 -8.68 -0.96 11.65
CA LEU A 28 -9.71 -1.76 10.99
C LEU A 28 -9.39 -3.26 11.05
N VAL A 29 -8.13 -3.64 10.84
CA VAL A 29 -7.71 -5.04 10.97
C VAL A 29 -7.80 -5.50 12.43
N ASN A 30 -7.35 -4.67 13.36
CA ASN A 30 -7.36 -4.98 14.79
C ASN A 30 -8.76 -5.03 15.38
N SER A 31 -9.74 -4.28 14.85
CA SER A 31 -11.12 -4.34 15.35
C SER A 31 -11.83 -5.65 14.98
N LEU A 32 -11.34 -6.36 13.97
CA LEU A 32 -11.88 -7.63 13.50
C LEU A 32 -11.07 -8.85 13.96
N LYS A 33 -9.93 -8.65 14.63
CA LYS A 33 -9.00 -9.74 15.00
C LYS A 33 -9.64 -10.83 15.85
N ASP A 34 -10.60 -10.44 16.69
CA ASP A 34 -11.33 -11.32 17.62
C ASP A 34 -12.67 -11.82 17.04
N ASN A 35 -13.05 -11.38 15.82
CA ASN A 35 -14.25 -11.84 15.11
C ASN A 35 -13.96 -13.14 14.35
N GLN A 36 -13.41 -14.13 15.04
CA GLN A 36 -13.14 -15.45 14.48
C GLN A 36 -14.26 -16.40 14.91
N SER A 37 -14.89 -17.08 13.96
CA SER A 37 -15.81 -18.17 14.31
C SER A 37 -15.01 -19.37 14.82
N GLU A 38 -15.32 -19.84 16.02
CA GLU A 38 -14.62 -20.94 16.71
C GLU A 38 -14.53 -22.23 15.87
N ASN A 39 -15.44 -22.42 14.92
CA ASN A 39 -15.49 -23.58 14.02
C ASN A 39 -15.57 -23.20 12.53
N SER A 40 -14.90 -22.11 12.12
CA SER A 40 -14.85 -21.68 10.71
C SER A 40 -14.33 -22.77 9.77
N ALA A 41 -13.27 -23.48 10.15
CA ALA A 41 -12.66 -24.55 9.34
C ALA A 41 -13.57 -25.79 9.19
N GLY A 42 -14.43 -26.08 10.16
CA GLY A 42 -15.40 -27.18 10.07
C GLY A 42 -16.67 -26.81 9.29
N THR A 43 -17.06 -25.54 9.34
CA THR A 43 -18.28 -25.02 8.70
C THR A 43 -18.08 -24.69 7.23
N PHE A 44 -16.97 -24.06 6.87
CA PHE A 44 -16.68 -23.65 5.49
C PHE A 44 -15.74 -24.65 4.81
N LYS A 45 -16.28 -25.40 3.84
CA LYS A 45 -15.51 -26.31 3.00
C LYS A 45 -15.43 -25.75 1.59
N PHE A 46 -14.22 -25.37 1.16
CA PHE A 46 -13.97 -24.87 -0.18
C PHE A 46 -13.38 -25.99 -1.04
N THR A 47 -13.97 -26.21 -2.22
CA THR A 47 -13.44 -27.11 -3.24
C THR A 47 -12.95 -26.28 -4.41
N PRO A 48 -11.64 -26.23 -4.70
CA PRO A 48 -11.12 -25.50 -5.84
C PRO A 48 -11.68 -26.09 -7.14
N VAL A 49 -12.31 -25.26 -7.97
CA VAL A 49 -12.74 -25.65 -9.32
C VAL A 49 -11.60 -25.41 -10.31
N ILE A 50 -10.93 -24.27 -10.18
CA ILE A 50 -9.77 -23.86 -10.98
C ILE A 50 -8.78 -23.15 -10.05
N ASN A 51 -7.48 -23.37 -10.25
CA ASN A 51 -6.41 -22.62 -9.61
C ASN A 51 -5.52 -22.01 -10.70
N ALA A 52 -5.44 -20.68 -10.75
CA ALA A 52 -4.66 -19.95 -11.77
C ALA A 52 -3.17 -19.79 -11.40
N GLU A 53 -2.74 -20.40 -10.29
CA GLU A 53 -1.41 -20.29 -9.71
C GLU A 53 -1.03 -18.86 -9.28
N ALA A 54 -0.37 -18.77 -8.13
CA ALA A 54 0.13 -17.52 -7.59
C ALA A 54 1.47 -17.78 -6.90
N THR A 55 2.27 -16.73 -6.78
CA THR A 55 3.47 -16.72 -5.95
C THR A 55 3.10 -16.73 -4.47
N SER A 56 4.11 -16.74 -3.60
CA SER A 56 3.91 -16.71 -2.15
C SER A 56 3.11 -15.51 -1.70
N VAL A 57 2.29 -15.69 -0.65
CA VAL A 57 1.56 -14.59 -0.01
C VAL A 57 2.54 -13.54 0.52
N LYS A 58 2.32 -12.28 0.13
CA LYS A 58 3.12 -11.11 0.54
C LYS A 58 2.43 -10.31 1.65
N ASN A 59 3.16 -9.43 2.32
CA ASN A 59 2.64 -8.61 3.42
C ASN A 59 3.04 -7.13 3.27
N GLN A 60 2.06 -6.28 2.92
CA GLN A 60 2.23 -4.83 2.77
C GLN A 60 2.39 -4.06 4.10
N LYS A 61 2.20 -4.74 5.23
CA LYS A 61 2.26 -4.18 6.59
C LYS A 61 1.32 -2.96 6.74
N SER A 62 1.67 -2.02 7.60
CA SER A 62 0.94 -0.78 7.86
C SER A 62 1.19 0.25 6.74
N SER A 63 0.79 -0.08 5.50
CA SER A 63 0.87 0.84 4.36
C SER A 63 -0.28 0.63 3.38
N GLY A 64 -0.75 1.70 2.73
CA GLY A 64 -1.77 1.67 1.67
C GLY A 64 -1.25 1.25 0.30
N THR A 65 -0.26 0.34 0.25
CA THR A 65 0.42 -0.09 -0.98
C THR A 65 -0.20 -1.33 -1.64
N CYS A 66 -1.42 -1.72 -1.25
CA CYS A 66 -2.10 -2.91 -1.80
C CYS A 66 -2.15 -2.93 -3.33
N TRP A 67 -2.30 -1.76 -3.95
CA TRP A 67 -2.31 -1.59 -5.40
C TRP A 67 -0.98 -1.99 -6.07
N SER A 68 0.15 -1.79 -5.38
CA SER A 68 1.47 -2.24 -5.86
C SER A 68 1.60 -3.75 -5.68
N TYR A 69 1.36 -4.25 -4.46
CA TYR A 69 1.46 -5.67 -4.14
C TYR A 69 0.55 -6.57 -4.99
N SER A 70 -0.72 -6.16 -5.16
CA SER A 70 -1.69 -6.96 -5.94
C SER A 70 -1.35 -6.97 -7.43
N THR A 71 -0.88 -5.84 -7.98
CA THR A 71 -0.53 -5.76 -9.39
C THR A 71 0.76 -6.49 -9.70
N ASN A 72 1.79 -6.41 -8.86
CA ASN A 72 3.01 -7.21 -9.04
C ASN A 72 2.72 -8.71 -8.89
N SER A 73 1.90 -9.11 -7.90
CA SER A 73 1.48 -10.50 -7.76
C SER A 73 0.71 -10.99 -9.00
N PHE A 74 -0.16 -10.16 -9.58
CA PHE A 74 -0.79 -10.46 -10.86
C PHE A 74 0.22 -10.64 -12.00
N LEU A 75 1.21 -9.74 -12.11
CA LEU A 75 2.25 -9.84 -13.13
C LEU A 75 3.13 -11.09 -12.94
N GLU A 76 3.40 -11.49 -11.70
CA GLU A 76 4.07 -12.74 -11.36
C GLU A 76 3.25 -13.97 -11.80
N SER A 77 1.94 -13.97 -11.56
CA SER A 77 1.02 -14.99 -12.08
C SER A 77 0.99 -14.99 -13.61
N GLU A 78 1.07 -13.83 -14.27
CA GLU A 78 1.18 -13.77 -15.73
C GLU A 78 2.48 -14.38 -16.24
N MET A 79 3.59 -14.27 -15.51
CA MET A 79 4.83 -14.99 -15.85
C MET A 79 4.60 -16.51 -15.82
N ILE A 80 3.92 -17.01 -14.78
CA ILE A 80 3.55 -18.42 -14.65
C ILE A 80 2.66 -18.83 -15.83
N ARG A 81 1.59 -18.07 -16.11
CA ARG A 81 0.67 -18.31 -17.24
C ARG A 81 1.38 -18.38 -18.59
N MET A 82 2.45 -17.60 -18.76
CA MET A 82 3.27 -17.57 -19.97
C MET A 82 4.35 -18.67 -20.00
N GLY A 83 4.38 -19.60 -19.03
CA GLY A 83 5.39 -20.65 -18.94
C GLY A 83 6.78 -20.15 -18.55
N LYS A 84 6.87 -18.96 -17.95
CA LYS A 84 8.12 -18.36 -17.47
C LYS A 84 8.29 -18.63 -15.98
N LYS A 85 9.54 -18.65 -15.51
CA LYS A 85 9.84 -18.63 -14.08
C LYS A 85 9.45 -17.26 -13.50
N PRO A 86 8.55 -17.18 -12.50
CA PRO A 86 8.20 -15.91 -11.89
C PRO A 86 9.39 -15.31 -11.15
N VAL A 87 9.51 -13.99 -11.19
CA VAL A 87 10.49 -13.21 -10.44
C VAL A 87 9.75 -12.55 -9.28
N ASP A 88 10.25 -12.66 -8.06
CA ASP A 88 9.71 -11.90 -6.92
C ASP A 88 9.98 -10.40 -7.16
N LEU A 89 8.95 -9.65 -7.54
CA LEU A 89 9.05 -8.24 -7.90
C LEU A 89 9.14 -7.36 -6.64
N ALA A 90 9.98 -6.34 -6.68
CA ALA A 90 10.16 -5.38 -5.60
C ALA A 90 8.97 -4.43 -5.47
N ASP A 91 7.97 -4.83 -4.68
CA ASP A 91 6.68 -4.13 -4.54
C ASP A 91 6.82 -2.65 -4.15
N LEU A 92 7.76 -2.36 -3.26
CA LEU A 92 7.99 -1.00 -2.76
C LEU A 92 8.85 -0.14 -3.71
N PHE A 93 9.60 -0.74 -4.64
CA PHE A 93 10.32 0.04 -5.64
C PHE A 93 9.33 0.77 -6.56
N THR A 94 8.32 0.03 -7.03
CA THR A 94 7.22 0.57 -7.82
C THR A 94 6.45 1.64 -7.04
N ALA A 95 6.08 1.35 -5.79
CA ALA A 95 5.35 2.31 -4.95
C ALA A 95 6.14 3.61 -4.73
N ARG A 96 7.44 3.49 -4.42
CA ARG A 96 8.34 4.65 -4.27
C ARG A 96 8.37 5.51 -5.53
N ASN A 97 8.51 4.91 -6.71
CA ASN A 97 8.56 5.66 -7.95
C ASN A 97 7.22 6.37 -8.26
N ALA A 98 6.09 5.72 -7.99
CA ALA A 98 4.78 6.35 -8.13
C ALA A 98 4.61 7.53 -7.17
N TYR A 99 5.11 7.43 -5.92
CA TYR A 99 5.07 8.53 -4.97
C TYR A 99 5.90 9.73 -5.40
N ILE A 100 7.04 9.52 -6.07
CA ILE A 100 7.82 10.61 -6.68
C ILE A 100 6.98 11.35 -7.73
N GLU A 101 6.34 10.62 -8.64
CA GLU A 101 5.50 11.21 -9.68
C GLU A 101 4.27 11.92 -9.09
N LYS A 102 3.65 11.34 -8.07
CA LYS A 102 2.55 11.94 -7.34
C LYS A 102 2.98 13.24 -6.65
N GLY A 103 4.18 13.27 -6.06
CA GLY A 103 4.78 14.47 -5.48
C GLY A 103 4.98 15.59 -6.50
N ILE A 104 5.52 15.26 -7.68
CA ILE A 104 5.69 16.21 -8.78
C ILE A 104 4.33 16.78 -9.22
N ASN A 105 3.34 15.92 -9.41
CA ASN A 105 2.01 16.33 -9.85
C ASN A 105 1.29 17.15 -8.77
N TYR A 106 1.46 16.83 -7.49
CA TYR A 106 0.92 17.63 -6.39
C TYR A 106 1.40 19.08 -6.46
N VAL A 107 2.71 19.29 -6.65
CA VAL A 107 3.29 20.62 -6.77
C VAL A 107 2.80 21.34 -8.03
N ARG A 108 2.78 20.66 -9.18
CA ARG A 108 2.29 21.22 -10.47
C ARG A 108 0.83 21.64 -10.40
N MET A 109 0.03 20.89 -9.66
CA MET A 109 -1.40 21.16 -9.49
C MET A 109 -1.68 22.06 -8.29
N HIS A 110 -0.66 22.74 -7.74
CA HIS A 110 -0.79 23.66 -6.62
C HIS A 110 -1.55 23.07 -5.41
N GLY A 111 -1.31 21.79 -5.14
CA GLY A 111 -1.94 21.07 -4.03
C GLY A 111 -3.37 20.57 -4.28
N ALA A 112 -3.88 20.66 -5.52
CA ALA A 112 -5.22 20.18 -5.86
C ALA A 112 -5.34 18.63 -5.95
N LEU A 113 -4.21 17.93 -5.97
CA LEU A 113 -4.15 16.47 -5.91
C LEU A 113 -3.85 15.99 -4.49
N THR A 114 -4.11 14.71 -4.17
CA THR A 114 -3.79 14.14 -2.85
C THR A 114 -2.41 13.47 -2.85
N LEU A 115 -1.71 13.55 -1.71
CA LEU A 115 -0.43 12.86 -1.45
C LEU A 115 -0.60 11.56 -0.62
N GLY A 116 -1.76 10.90 -0.77
CA GLY A 116 -2.00 9.61 -0.08
C GLY A 116 -1.14 8.47 -0.64
N ASP A 117 -1.01 7.41 0.15
CA ASP A 117 -0.26 6.17 -0.17
C ASP A 117 -0.99 5.23 -1.15
N GLY A 118 -2.30 5.42 -1.33
CA GLY A 118 -3.08 4.69 -2.32
C GLY A 118 -2.64 4.94 -3.76
N GLY A 119 -3.05 4.06 -4.66
CA GLY A 119 -2.76 4.08 -6.09
C GLY A 119 -3.65 3.09 -6.83
N ALA A 120 -3.36 2.89 -8.11
CA ALA A 120 -4.13 2.02 -9.00
C ALA A 120 -3.22 1.08 -9.80
N CYS A 121 -3.77 0.03 -10.39
CA CYS A 121 -2.96 -0.98 -11.09
C CYS A 121 -2.12 -0.40 -12.24
N HIS A 122 -2.62 0.63 -12.92
CA HIS A 122 -1.89 1.27 -14.01
C HIS A 122 -0.66 2.07 -13.52
N ASP A 123 -0.60 2.45 -12.25
CA ASP A 123 0.59 3.10 -11.69
C ASP A 123 1.78 2.14 -11.75
N VAL A 124 1.58 0.84 -11.53
CA VAL A 124 2.65 -0.17 -11.59
C VAL A 124 3.22 -0.30 -13.00
N THR A 125 2.36 -0.51 -14.01
CA THR A 125 2.81 -0.66 -15.39
C THR A 125 3.43 0.62 -15.95
N ASN A 126 2.90 1.79 -15.57
CA ASN A 126 3.49 3.08 -15.93
C ASN A 126 4.88 3.26 -15.29
N MET A 127 5.05 2.87 -14.02
CA MET A 127 6.35 2.95 -13.35
C MET A 127 7.35 1.96 -13.94
N PHE A 128 6.92 0.77 -14.35
CA PHE A 128 7.78 -0.16 -15.09
C PHE A 128 8.24 0.42 -16.42
N ALA A 129 7.34 1.08 -17.17
CA ALA A 129 7.70 1.73 -18.42
C ALA A 129 8.71 2.89 -18.23
N LYS A 130 8.62 3.62 -17.12
CA LYS A 130 9.45 4.81 -16.86
C LYS A 130 10.76 4.51 -16.13
N TYR A 131 10.75 3.57 -15.19
CA TYR A 131 11.85 3.30 -14.25
C TYR A 131 12.35 1.85 -14.29
N GLY A 132 11.72 0.99 -15.08
CA GLY A 132 11.98 -0.44 -15.07
C GLY A 132 11.36 -1.16 -13.87
N ALA A 133 11.70 -2.43 -13.72
CA ALA A 133 11.32 -3.29 -12.60
C ALA A 133 12.58 -3.87 -11.95
N LEU A 134 12.51 -4.17 -10.65
CA LEU A 134 13.59 -4.79 -9.91
C LEU A 134 13.10 -6.07 -9.22
N PRO A 135 13.95 -7.12 -9.12
CA PRO A 135 13.75 -8.20 -8.16
C PRO A 135 13.77 -7.68 -6.72
N GLN A 136 12.97 -8.29 -5.84
CA GLN A 136 12.91 -7.95 -4.42
C GLN A 136 14.27 -8.12 -3.73
N GLU A 137 15.07 -9.10 -4.14
CA GLU A 137 16.40 -9.38 -3.58
C GLU A 137 17.44 -8.26 -3.79
N VAL A 138 17.25 -7.40 -4.79
CA VAL A 138 18.17 -6.27 -5.07
C VAL A 138 17.67 -4.93 -4.54
N TYR A 139 16.50 -4.91 -3.89
CA TYR A 139 15.86 -3.69 -3.36
C TYR A 139 15.69 -3.81 -1.84
N THR A 140 16.75 -3.43 -1.12
CA THR A 140 16.88 -3.46 0.35
C THR A 140 16.69 -2.09 0.99
#